data_AF-A0A4Y3PPH8-F1
#
_entry.id   AF-A0A4Y3PPH8-F1
#
_cell.length_a   1.000
_cell.length_b   1.000
_cell.length_c   1.000
_cell.angle_alpha   90.00
_cell.angle_beta   90.00
_cell.angle_gamma   90.00
#
_symmetry.space_group_name_H-M   'P 1'
#
loop_
_entity.id
_entity.type
_entity.pdbx_description
1 polymer ?
#
loop_
_entity_poly.entity_id
_entity_poly.type
_entity_poly.pdbx_seq_one_letter_code
_entity_poly.pdbx_strand_id
1 'polypeptide(L)' 'MIEVGIVSSVNVEIGAARVAFPGRDNTVSPELSVMKTAWPVKPGDVVICFYTATGRTTDGFVLGPYYSKDDPPGGG' A
#
# COMPACT_ATOMS: atom_id res chain seq x y z
N MET A 1 2.53 -11.84 -6.38
CA MET A 1 1.13 -11.81 -5.92
C MET A 1 0.68 -10.35 -5.85
N ILE A 2 -0.53 -10.02 -6.28
CA ILE A 2 -1.08 -8.66 -6.23
C ILE A 2 -2.21 -8.64 -5.19
N GLU A 3 -2.19 -7.65 -4.30
CA GLU A 3 -3.22 -7.49 -3.26
C GLU A 3 -3.62 -6.02 -3.10
N VAL A 4 -4.86 -5.81 -2.64
CA VAL A 4 -5.37 -4.49 -2.26
C VAL A 4 -5.35 -4.39 -0.73
N GLY A 5 -4.83 -3.29 -0.20
CA GLY A 5 -4.80 -3.03 1.23
C GLY A 5 -4.95 -1.55 1.53
N ILE A 6 -4.94 -1.23 2.82
CA ILE A 6 -5.13 0.13 3.34
C ILE A 6 -3.82 0.55 4.02
N VAL A 7 -3.27 1.71 3.67
CA VAL A 7 -2.07 2.22 4.32
C VAL A 7 -2.33 2.44 5.81
N SER A 8 -1.55 1.79 6.66
CA SER A 8 -1.64 1.89 8.11
C SER A 8 -0.68 2.95 8.66
N SER A 9 0.55 3.01 8.13
CA SER A 9 1.55 4.01 8.53
C SER A 9 2.54 4.30 7.41
N VAL A 10 3.17 5.47 7.44
CA VAL A 10 4.13 5.92 6.43
C VAL A 10 5.46 6.30 7.09
N ASN A 11 6.56 5.81 6.53
CA ASN A 11 7.91 6.19 6.87
C ASN A 11 8.46 7.12 5.79
N VAL A 12 8.45 8.41 6.09
CA VAL A 12 8.83 9.48 5.14
C VAL A 12 10.32 9.56 4.87
N GLU A 13 11.17 9.05 5.77
CA GLU A 13 12.63 9.12 5.64
C GLU A 13 13.14 8.20 4.52
N ILE A 14 12.48 7.04 4.35
CA ILE A 14 12.91 6.01 3.41
C ILE A 14 11.90 5.76 2.26
N GLY A 15 10.79 6.50 2.23
CA GLY A 15 9.78 6.35 1.18
C GLY A 15 9.03 5.01 1.25
N ALA A 16 8.72 4.55 2.46
CA ALA A 16 8.08 3.26 2.71
C ALA A 16 6.75 3.40 3.46
N ALA A 17 5.89 2.39 3.36
CA ALA A 17 4.63 2.34 4.08
C ALA A 17 4.32 0.93 4.60
N ARG A 18 3.54 0.84 5.67
CA ARG A 18 2.92 -0.41 6.15
C ARG A 18 1.47 -0.45 5.68
N VAL A 19 1.02 -1.60 5.22
CA VAL A 19 -0.31 -1.80 4.64
C VAL A 19 -1.05 -2.88 5.42
N ALA A 20 -2.26 -2.58 5.85
CA ALA A 20 -3.18 -3.54 6.46
C ALA A 20 -4.01 -4.23 5.36
N PHE A 21 -4.14 -5.55 5.45
CA PHE A 21 -4.91 -6.34 4.50
C PHE A 21 -6.17 -6.90 5.17
N PRO A 22 -7.36 -6.31 4.93
CA PRO A 22 -8.61 -6.80 5.50
C PRO A 22 -8.92 -8.25 5.13
N GLY A 23 -8.53 -8.69 3.94
CA GLY A 23 -8.70 -10.09 3.48
C GLY A 23 -7.78 -11.11 4.15
N ARG A 24 -6.90 -10.69 5.08
CA ARG A 24 -5.96 -11.53 5.82
C ARG A 24 -6.00 -11.23 7.32
N ASP A 25 -7.19 -11.20 7.90
CA ASP A 25 -7.41 -10.92 9.33
C ASP A 25 -6.80 -9.59 9.81
N ASN A 26 -6.78 -8.58 8.94
CA ASN A 26 -6.13 -7.29 9.19
C ASN A 26 -4.62 -7.39 9.47
N THR A 27 -3.95 -8.42 8.94
CA THR A 27 -2.49 -8.52 9.01
C THR A 27 -1.84 -7.27 8.40
N VAL A 28 -0.87 -6.70 9.11
CA VAL A 28 -0.10 -5.53 8.67
C VAL A 28 1.22 -5.98 8.06
N SER A 29 1.56 -5.44 6.89
CA SER A 29 2.84 -5.70 6.24
C SER A 29 4.04 -5.17 7.06
N PRO A 30 5.26 -5.67 6.77
CA PRO A 30 6.48 -4.91 7.01
C PRO A 30 6.49 -3.59 6.23
N GLU A 31 7.55 -2.80 6.40
CA GLU A 31 7.74 -1.61 5.57
C GLU A 31 7.98 -2.02 4.11
N LEU A 32 7.09 -1.58 3.22
CA LEU A 32 7.17 -1.80 1.79
C LEU A 32 7.55 -0.49 1.11
N SER A 33 8.54 -0.54 0.22
CA SER A 33 8.93 0.62 -0.57
C SER A 33 7.79 1.06 -1.48
N VAL A 34 7.51 2.37 -1.49
CA VAL A 34 6.48 2.95 -2.35
C VAL A 34 7.09 3.33 -3.70
N MET A 35 6.38 3.05 -4.78
CA MET A 35 6.77 3.54 -6.10
C MET A 35 6.90 5.06 -6.07
N LYS A 36 8.04 5.57 -6.55
CA LYS A 36 8.34 7.02 -6.57
C LYS A 36 7.23 7.86 -7.21
N THR A 37 6.56 7.33 -8.23
CA THR A 37 5.46 8.01 -8.93
C THR A 37 4.16 8.08 -8.13
N ALA A 38 4.01 7.26 -7.10
CA ALA A 38 2.87 7.22 -6.19
C ALA A 38 3.14 7.90 -4.84
N TRP A 39 4.34 8.49 -4.68
CA TRP A 39 4.72 9.15 -3.44
C TRP A 39 4.24 10.62 -3.40
N PRO A 40 3.74 11.13 -2.26
CA PRO A 40 3.51 10.41 -1.00
C PRO A 40 2.15 9.71 -0.95
N VAL A 41 2.10 8.57 -0.24
CA VAL A 41 0.85 7.96 0.22
C VAL A 41 0.53 8.41 1.65
N LYS A 42 -0.72 8.27 2.09
CA LYS A 42 -1.20 8.68 3.41
C LYS A 42 -1.86 7.51 4.14
N PRO A 43 -1.82 7.48 5.49
CA PRO A 43 -2.65 6.55 6.26
C PRO A 43 -4.12 6.67 5.85
N GLY A 44 -4.76 5.53 5.60
CA GLY A 44 -6.13 5.43 5.09
C GLY A 44 -6.23 5.26 3.57
N ASP A 45 -5.18 5.57 2.80
CA ASP A 45 -5.21 5.38 1.35
C ASP A 45 -5.38 3.89 1.01
N VAL A 46 -6.29 3.60 0.07
CA VAL A 46 -6.45 2.26 -0.50
C VAL A 46 -5.44 2.09 -1.62
N VAL A 47 -4.55 1.11 -1.49
CA VAL A 47 -3.39 0.94 -2.36
C VAL A 47 -3.29 -0.48 -2.92
N ILE A 48 -2.63 -0.59 -4.08
CA ILE A 48 -2.24 -1.88 -4.66
C ILE A 48 -0.82 -2.22 -4.22
N CYS A 49 -0.65 -3.42 -3.67
CA CYS A 49 0.63 -4.00 -3.31
C CYS A 49 1.01 -5.12 -4.27
N PHE A 50 2.28 -5.18 -4.64
CA PHE A 50 2.87 -6.27 -5.42
C PHE A 50 3.93 -6.97 -4.59
N TYR A 51 3.76 -8.27 -4.38
CA TYR A 51 4.72 -9.15 -3.71
C TYR A 51 5.46 -10.00 -4.73
N THR A 52 6.78 -10.06 -4.59
CA THR A 52 7.64 -10.89 -5.45
C THR A 52 7.43 -12.38 -5.14
N ALA A 53 7.71 -13.25 -6.12
CA ALA A 53 7.33 -14.67 -6.09
C ALA A 53 8.09 -15.56 -5.09
N THR A 54 8.89 -14.98 -4.19
CA THR A 54 9.66 -15.72 -3.17
C THR A 54 8.82 -16.21 -1.99
N GLY A 55 7.49 -16.06 -2.05
CA GLY A 55 6.56 -16.59 -1.03
C GLY A 55 6.60 -15.85 0.31
N ARG A 56 7.37 -14.77 0.42
CA ARG A 56 7.44 -13.94 1.62
C ARG A 56 6.63 -12.66 1.43
N THR A 57 5.64 -12.46 2.29
CA THR A 57 4.91 -11.19 2.50
C THR A 57 5.79 -10.04 2.99
N THR A 58 7.09 -10.27 3.11
CA THR A 58 8.09 -9.28 3.53
C THR A 58 8.78 -8.60 2.36
N ASP A 59 8.61 -9.10 1.12
CA ASP A 59 9.40 -8.64 -0.04
C ASP A 59 8.46 -8.19 -1.17
N GLY A 60 8.04 -6.93 -1.08
CA GLY A 60 7.05 -6.33 -1.96
C GLY A 60 7.12 -4.80 -2.03
N PHE A 61 6.28 -4.24 -2.89
CA PHE A 61 6.23 -2.82 -3.20
C PHE A 61 4.79 -2.30 -3.17
N VAL A 62 4.62 -1.05 -2.75
CA VAL A 62 3.35 -0.32 -2.94
C VAL A 62 3.39 0.33 -4.31
N LEU A 63 2.50 -0.10 -5.21
CA LEU A 63 2.38 0.50 -6.55
C LEU A 63 1.73 1.88 -6.48
N GLY A 64 0.80 2.08 -5.55
CA GLY A 64 0.16 3.36 -5.27
C GLY A 64 -1.33 3.27 -5.01
N PRO A 65 -1.95 4.42 -4.67
CA PRO A 65 -3.40 4.55 -4.56
C PRO A 65 -4.04 4.52 -5.95
N TYR A 66 -5.33 4.21 -5.99
CA TYR A 66 -6.13 4.19 -7.20
C TYR A 66 -7.51 4.77 -6.92
N TYR A 67 -8.12 5.37 -7.95
CA TYR A 67 -9.46 5.93 -7.82
C TYR A 67 -10.49 4.87 -7.47
N SER A 68 -11.37 5.20 -6.54
CA SER A 68 -12.46 4.35 -6.10
C SER A 68 -13.77 5.12 -6.04
N LYS A 69 -14.87 4.46 -5.65
CA LYS A 69 -16.14 5.15 -5.41
C LYS A 69 -16.05 6.13 -4.24
N ASP A 70 -15.22 5.78 -3.25
CA ASP A 70 -15.03 6.57 -2.02
C ASP A 70 -13.91 7.63 -2.20
N ASP A 71 -13.10 7.51 -3.26
CA ASP A 71 -12.07 8.47 -3.67
C ASP A 71 -12.12 8.71 -5.19
N PRO A 72 -13.12 9.45 -5.69
CA PRO A 72 -13.28 9.73 -7.11
C PRO A 72 -12.28 10.79 -7.59
N PRO A 73 -11.94 10.79 -8.90
CA PRO A 73 -11.10 11.84 -9.47
C PRO A 73 -11.76 13.22 -9.34
N GLY A 74 -11.00 14.22 -8.89
CA GLY A 74 -11.46 15.61 -8.75
C GLY A 74 -11.53 16.13 -7.31
N GLY A 75 -11.36 15.25 -6.31
CA GLY A 75 -11.50 15.59 -4.90
C GLY A 75 -12.97 15.69 -4.50
N GLY A 76 -13.37 14.93 -3.48
CA GLY A 76 -14.67 15.09 -2.83
C GLY A 76 -14.81 16.42 -2.11
#